data_AF-A0A852KES2-F1
#
_entry.id   AF-A0A852KES2-F1
#
_cell.length_a   1.000
_cell.length_b   1.000
_cell.length_c   1.000
_cell.angle_alpha   90.00
_cell.angle_beta   90.00
_cell.angle_gamma   90.00
#
_symmetry.space_group_name_H-M   'P 1'
#
loop_
_entity.id
_entity.type
_entity.pdbx_description
1 polymer ?
#
loop_
_entity_poly.entity_id
_entity_poly.type
_entity_poly.pdbx_seq_one_letter_code
_entity_poly.pdbx_strand_id
1 'polypeptide(L)'
;DCHQYTVKTCEECLKNVTCLWCASSGRCVEYPVRRILPPADLCELRSARWGVCWVNFEALIIAMSVVGGTILIALGICCCCCCCKKKSKKQVS
;
A
#
# COMPACT_ATOMS: atom_id res chain seq x y z
N ASP A 1 -22.20 3.79 -9.30
CA ASP A 1 -21.72 4.71 -10.36
C ASP A 1 -20.73 5.76 -9.89
N CYS A 2 -19.45 5.41 -9.93
CA CYS A 2 -18.35 6.37 -9.75
C CYS A 2 -18.25 7.37 -10.93
N HIS A 3 -18.79 7.03 -12.12
CA HIS A 3 -18.76 7.89 -13.31
C HIS A 3 -19.44 9.25 -13.13
N GLN A 4 -20.38 9.38 -12.19
CA GLN A 4 -21.05 10.65 -11.84
C GLN A 4 -20.06 11.71 -11.28
N TYR A 5 -18.92 11.26 -10.77
CA TYR A 5 -17.88 12.14 -10.22
C TYR A 5 -16.76 12.43 -11.21
N THR A 6 -16.90 12.03 -12.48
CA THR A 6 -15.95 12.42 -13.54
C THR A 6 -15.94 13.95 -13.66
N VAL A 7 -14.75 14.57 -13.74
CA VAL A 7 -14.54 16.03 -13.78
C VAL A 7 -14.83 16.77 -12.46
N LYS A 8 -15.02 16.05 -11.35
CA LYS A 8 -15.15 16.63 -10.00
C LYS A 8 -13.80 16.70 -9.27
N THR A 9 -13.85 16.77 -7.94
CA THR A 9 -12.65 16.64 -7.12
C THR A 9 -12.41 15.19 -6.75
N CYS A 10 -11.15 14.91 -6.51
CA CYS A 10 -10.65 13.61 -6.11
C CYS A 10 -11.24 13.16 -4.76
N GLU A 11 -11.45 14.07 -3.81
CA GLU A 11 -12.14 13.78 -2.55
C GLU A 11 -13.60 13.35 -2.74
N GLU A 12 -14.31 13.93 -3.70
CA GLU A 12 -15.69 13.50 -4.00
C GLU A 12 -15.74 12.11 -4.63
N CYS A 13 -14.81 11.83 -5.54
CA CYS A 13 -14.68 10.51 -6.17
C CYS A 13 -14.30 9.42 -5.14
N LEU A 14 -13.33 9.71 -4.28
CA LEU A 14 -12.74 8.74 -3.34
C LEU A 14 -13.52 8.63 -2.02
N LYS A 15 -14.69 9.25 -1.91
CA LYS A 15 -15.64 8.95 -0.82
C LYS A 15 -15.98 7.47 -0.75
N ASN A 16 -15.96 6.78 -1.90
CA ASN A 16 -16.13 5.34 -1.97
C ASN A 16 -14.80 4.66 -2.25
N VAL A 17 -14.44 3.69 -1.40
CA VAL A 17 -13.23 2.86 -1.59
C VAL A 17 -13.32 1.94 -2.82
N THR A 18 -14.52 1.82 -3.40
CA THR A 18 -14.80 1.14 -4.66
C THR A 18 -14.65 2.04 -5.89
N CYS A 19 -14.25 3.30 -5.71
CA CYS A 19 -13.96 4.24 -6.78
C CYS A 19 -12.46 4.50 -6.90
N LEU A 20 -12.01 4.74 -8.13
CA LEU A 20 -10.64 5.11 -8.45
C LEU A 20 -10.64 6.44 -9.21
N TRP A 21 -9.79 7.36 -8.78
CA TRP A 21 -9.63 8.67 -9.38
C TRP A 21 -8.37 8.70 -10.26
N CYS A 22 -8.52 9.15 -11.51
CA CYS A 22 -7.42 9.39 -12.40
C CYS A 22 -7.11 10.87 -12.49
N ALA A 23 -5.95 11.28 -11.98
CA ALA A 23 -5.51 12.68 -12.00
C ALA A 23 -5.19 13.20 -13.40
N SER A 24 -4.63 12.33 -14.26
CA SER A 24 -4.20 12.69 -15.62
C SER A 24 -5.39 13.05 -16.52
N SER A 25 -6.51 12.35 -16.38
CA SER A 25 -7.71 12.58 -17.19
C SER A 25 -8.89 13.20 -16.42
N GLY A 26 -8.77 13.38 -15.10
CA GLY A 26 -9.85 13.89 -14.25
C GLY A 26 -11.08 12.98 -14.17
N ARG A 27 -10.90 11.66 -14.33
CA ARG A 27 -12.01 10.69 -14.43
C ARG A 27 -12.14 9.85 -13.15
N CYS A 28 -13.38 9.55 -12.78
CA CYS A 28 -13.70 8.67 -11.65
C CYS A 28 -14.38 7.40 -12.18
N VAL A 29 -13.83 6.23 -11.85
CA VAL A 29 -14.32 4.93 -12.36
C VAL A 29 -14.44 3.91 -11.22
N GLU A 30 -15.34 2.93 -11.37
CA GLU A 30 -15.47 1.84 -10.40
C GLU A 30 -14.26 0.90 -10.44
N TYR A 31 -13.79 0.48 -9.26
CA TYR A 31 -12.60 -0.31 -9.05
C TYR A 31 -12.70 -1.12 -7.75
N PRO A 32 -12.29 -2.41 -7.69
CA PRO A 32 -11.60 -3.21 -8.71
C PRO A 32 -12.56 -3.97 -9.63
N VAL A 33 -12.41 -3.80 -10.95
CA VAL A 33 -13.28 -4.53 -11.91
C VAL A 33 -12.79 -5.96 -12.13
N ARG A 34 -11.46 -6.20 -12.13
CA ARG A 34 -10.86 -7.55 -12.38
C ARG A 34 -9.45 -7.78 -11.81
N ARG A 35 -8.67 -6.73 -11.52
CA ARG A 35 -7.26 -6.85 -11.07
C ARG A 35 -6.93 -5.79 -10.02
N ILE A 36 -5.99 -6.07 -9.11
CA ILE A 36 -5.54 -5.19 -7.99
C ILE A 36 -4.67 -4.00 -8.43
N LEU A 37 -4.12 -4.03 -9.64
CA LEU A 37 -3.55 -2.85 -10.29
C LEU A 37 -4.40 -2.48 -11.52
N PRO A 38 -4.85 -1.22 -11.65
CA PRO A 38 -5.45 -0.75 -12.89
C PRO A 38 -4.40 -0.82 -14.01
N PRO A 39 -4.76 -1.25 -15.23
CA PRO A 39 -3.85 -1.21 -16.36
C PRO A 39 -3.51 0.25 -16.69
N ALA A 40 -2.27 0.49 -17.14
CA ALA A 40 -1.79 1.83 -17.51
C ALA A 40 -2.65 2.50 -18.59
N ASP A 41 -3.34 1.69 -19.42
CA ASP A 41 -4.29 2.15 -20.43
C ASP A 41 -5.52 2.87 -19.84
N LEU A 42 -5.95 2.51 -18.62
CA LEU A 42 -7.05 3.20 -17.93
C LEU A 42 -6.57 4.47 -17.22
N CYS A 43 -5.41 4.38 -16.56
CA CYS A 43 -4.73 5.50 -15.93
C CYS A 43 -3.29 5.09 -15.59
N GLU A 44 -2.33 6.00 -15.79
CA GLU A 44 -0.98 5.76 -15.27
C GLU A 44 -1.02 5.53 -13.76
N LEU A 45 -0.31 4.49 -13.31
CA LEU A 45 -0.22 4.12 -11.89
C LEU A 45 0.21 5.30 -10.99
N ARG A 46 1.02 6.21 -11.54
CA ARG A 46 1.51 7.42 -10.86
C ARG A 46 0.42 8.48 -10.64
N SER A 47 -0.62 8.47 -11.48
CA SER A 47 -1.73 9.43 -11.46
C SER A 47 -3.03 8.83 -10.91
N ALA A 48 -3.05 7.51 -10.69
CA ALA A 48 -4.18 6.80 -10.10
C ALA A 48 -4.17 6.92 -8.57
N ARG A 49 -5.28 7.37 -8.01
CA ARG A 49 -5.51 7.51 -6.57
C ARG A 49 -6.66 6.59 -6.16
N TRP A 50 -6.48 5.85 -5.08
CA TRP A 50 -7.44 4.87 -4.59
C TRP A 50 -7.60 5.00 -3.08
N GLY A 51 -8.85 4.98 -2.60
CA GLY A 51 -9.19 5.20 -1.19
C GLY A 51 -9.03 6.64 -0.73
N VAL A 52 -7.92 7.31 -1.00
CA VAL A 52 -7.66 8.71 -0.61
C VAL A 52 -6.86 9.49 -1.65
N CYS A 53 -7.05 10.80 -1.68
CA CYS A 53 -6.51 11.62 -2.77
C CYS A 53 -5.00 11.90 -2.70
N TRP A 54 -4.40 11.84 -1.52
CA TRP A 54 -2.98 12.13 -1.38
C TRP A 54 -2.09 10.87 -1.47
N VAL A 55 -2.66 9.68 -1.22
CA VAL A 55 -1.85 8.46 -1.12
C VAL A 55 -1.53 7.95 -2.51
N ASN A 56 -0.25 8.12 -2.87
CA ASN A 56 0.35 7.49 -4.01
C ASN A 56 0.56 5.99 -3.69
N PHE A 57 0.23 5.09 -4.61
CA PHE A 57 0.45 3.65 -4.43
C PHE A 57 1.91 3.33 -4.10
N GLU A 58 2.87 4.12 -4.59
CA GLU A 58 4.27 4.03 -4.17
C GLU A 58 4.43 4.18 -2.65
N ALA A 59 3.80 5.18 -2.05
CA ALA A 59 3.93 5.42 -0.61
C ALA A 59 3.32 4.27 0.21
N LEU A 60 2.24 3.66 -0.29
CA LEU A 60 1.64 2.48 0.34
C LEU A 60 2.58 1.26 0.27
N ILE A 61 3.18 1.01 -0.89
CA ILE A 61 4.15 -0.09 -1.06
C ILE A 61 5.37 0.14 -0.17
N ILE A 62 5.93 1.35 -0.17
CA ILE A 62 7.06 1.71 0.70
C ILE A 62 6.70 1.50 2.17
N ALA A 63 5.52 1.95 2.61
CA ALA A 63 5.07 1.76 3.99
C ALA A 63 4.98 0.28 4.36
N MET A 64 4.40 -0.56 3.51
CA MET A 64 4.30 -2.01 3.74
C MET A 64 5.68 -2.68 3.76
N SER A 65 6.60 -2.26 2.89
CA SER A 65 7.99 -2.72 2.90
C SER A 65 8.72 -2.33 4.18
N VAL A 66 8.55 -1.10 4.67
CA VAL A 66 9.17 -0.63 5.92
C VAL A 66 8.60 -1.37 7.12
N VAL A 67 7.28 -1.57 7.19
CA VAL A 67 6.63 -2.33 8.27
C VAL A 67 7.10 -3.79 8.25
N GLY A 68 7.11 -4.43 7.09
CA GLY A 68 7.59 -5.81 6.96
C GLY A 68 9.07 -5.94 7.32
N GLY A 69 9.91 -5.02 6.83
CA GLY A 69 11.34 -4.99 7.12
C GLY A 69 11.64 -4.76 8.60
N THR A 70 10.95 -3.82 9.25
CA THR A 70 11.13 -3.56 10.69
C THR A 70 10.69 -4.75 11.54
N ILE A 71 9.59 -5.44 11.20
CA ILE A 71 9.16 -6.66 11.89
C ILE A 71 10.20 -7.78 11.73
N LEU A 72 10.69 -8.01 10.51
CA LEU A 72 11.72 -9.03 10.25
C LEU A 72 13.02 -8.73 10.98
N ILE A 73 13.47 -7.46 11.00
CA ILE A 73 14.67 -7.04 11.73
C ILE A 73 14.45 -7.20 13.24
N ALA A 74 13.30 -6.78 13.77
CA ALA A 74 12.97 -6.93 15.18
C ALA A 74 12.97 -8.41 15.62
N LEU A 75 12.39 -9.30 14.80
CA LEU A 75 12.43 -10.74 15.02
C LEU A 75 13.85 -11.29 14.91
N GLY A 76 14.63 -10.87 13.90
CA GLY A 76 16.01 -11.28 13.72
C GLY A 76 16.90 -10.90 14.91
N ILE A 77 16.77 -9.67 15.41
CA ILE A 77 17.49 -9.18 16.60
C ILE A 77 16.99 -9.90 17.85
N CYS A 78 15.67 -10.05 18.03
CA CYS A 78 15.11 -10.77 19.18
C CYS A 78 15.60 -12.23 19.20
N CYS A 79 15.57 -12.94 18.08
CA CYS A 79 16.07 -14.30 17.98
C CYS A 79 17.59 -14.38 18.16
N CYS A 80 18.37 -13.49 17.54
CA CYS A 80 19.83 -13.50 17.71
C CYS A 80 20.25 -13.16 19.15
N CYS A 81 19.63 -12.15 19.77
CA CYS A 81 19.97 -11.73 21.12
C CYS A 81 19.44 -12.70 22.19
N CYS A 82 18.23 -13.24 22.03
CA CYS A 82 17.58 -14.09 23.04
C CYS A 82 17.91 -15.59 22.88
N CYS A 83 18.10 -16.09 21.65
CA CYS A 83 18.42 -17.51 21.42
C CYS A 83 19.93 -17.79 21.41
N CYS A 84 20.79 -16.87 20.95
CA CYS A 84 22.25 -17.10 20.99
C CYS A 84 22.84 -16.93 22.39
N LYS A 85 22.24 -16.10 23.27
CA LYS A 85 22.65 -15.99 24.70
C LYS A 85 22.35 -17.25 25.52
N LYS A 86 21.34 -18.05 25.16
CA LYS A 86 21.01 -19.30 25.87
C LYS A 86 21.97 -20.45 25.56
N LYS A 87 22.70 -20.43 24.44
CA LYS A 87 23.67 -21.50 24.11
C LYS A 87 24.99 -21.40 24.88
N SER A 88 25.34 -20.26 25.48
CA SER A 88 26.62 -20.09 26.19
C SER A 88 26.63 -20.55 27.67
N LYS A 89 25.52 -21.09 28.20
CA LYS A 89 25.41 -21.53 29.61
C LYS A 89 25.40 -23.06 29.80
N LYS A 90 25.62 -23.86 28.74
CA LYS A 90 25.70 -25.33 28.81
C LYS A 90 27.04 -25.86 28.28
N GLN A 91 28.17 -25.35 28.78
CA GLN A 91 29.46 -26.04 28.61
C GLN A 91 30.52 -25.58 29.62
N VAL A 92 30.18 -25.51 30.91
CA VAL A 92 31.12 -25.66 32.03
C VAL A 92 30.36 -26.42 33.12
N SER A 93 30.42 -27.74 33.04
CA SER A 93 30.38 -28.68 34.17
C SER A 93 31.38 -29.77 33.86
#